data_AF-A0A1W1BQS9-F1
#
_entry.id   AF-A0A1W1BQS9-F1
#
_cell.length_a   1.000
_cell.length_b   1.000
_cell.length_c   1.000
_cell.angle_alpha   90.00
_cell.angle_beta   90.00
_cell.angle_gamma   90.00
#
_symmetry.space_group_name_H-M   'P 1'
#
loop_
_entity.id
_entity.type
_entity.pdbx_description
1 polymer ?
#
loop_
_entity_poly.entity_id
_entity_poly.type
_entity_poly.pdbx_seq_one_letter_code
_entity_poly.pdbx_strand_id
1 'polypeptide(L)'
;MCTILYSQEFYNLCAEYGIEPTERNPNKDYVSSDDNDEYELLSYKEEIYGTIYTPPSNFVPENFTLIENGEEVDIDKMCSELISENSSLIGIDLSNPKVKEIHDILKESDINNGYQIFLRKNATFMSWINNNSTLSTAIHETNHAIDGKIEYCNPNDIAKYFSLGHIYITDLKYDDTKHYSIVEETIPEKLKIGSRYELYIEGTKKASANRFNVLLDELNAYTGDAWFQVNFRRSGLPKESKYYTTSQFQIDGVIDFMIYLEYYLKSARLNYPDTYNKIISQPNTIKYIQYIWIKAEEVIEASYIYITDNKYSKYIFFKNNLLELSARDKLKEIYLDDAISELDLIEIEHTNYNHWQKRYFNYDFSH
;
A
#
# COMPACT_ATOMS: atom_id res chain seq x y z
N MET A 1 2.28 -3.04 26.98
CA MET A 1 3.50 -2.34 26.54
C MET A 1 3.64 -2.65 25.05
N CYS A 2 2.92 -1.91 24.20
CA CYS A 2 3.02 -2.04 22.75
C CYS A 2 4.02 -1.00 22.28
N THR A 3 5.25 -1.45 21.99
CA THR A 3 6.24 -0.63 21.31
C THR A 3 5.85 -0.62 19.83
N ILE A 4 5.09 0.38 19.42
CA ILE A 4 4.99 0.74 18.00
C ILE A 4 6.32 1.41 17.67
N LEU A 5 7.30 0.60 17.26
CA LEU A 5 8.55 1.09 16.70
C LEU A 5 8.24 1.57 15.29
N TYR A 6 7.97 2.87 15.14
CA TYR A 6 8.28 3.52 13.88
C TYR A 6 9.80 3.39 13.71
N SER A 7 10.23 2.67 12.67
CA SER A 7 11.66 2.45 12.45
C SER A 7 12.34 3.79 12.14
N GLN A 8 13.61 3.90 12.54
CA GLN A 8 14.51 5.00 12.14
C GLN A 8 14.51 5.24 10.62
N GLU A 9 14.07 4.25 9.85
CA GLU A 9 13.98 4.27 8.39
C GLU A 9 12.86 5.17 7.86
N PHE A 10 11.72 5.29 8.56
CA PHE A 10 10.67 6.25 8.18
C PHE A 10 11.18 7.70 8.30
N TYR A 11 11.98 7.97 9.34
CA TYR A 11 12.64 9.26 9.52
C TYR A 11 13.71 9.54 8.45
N ASN A 12 14.46 8.53 8.03
CA ASN A 12 15.46 8.66 6.97
C ASN A 12 14.80 8.92 5.61
N LEU A 13 13.64 8.30 5.34
CA LEU A 13 12.84 8.55 4.15
C LEU A 13 12.33 10.00 4.12
N CYS A 14 11.79 10.52 5.23
CA CYS A 14 11.41 11.93 5.32
C CYS A 14 12.60 12.89 5.06
N ALA A 15 13.80 12.56 5.58
CA ALA A 15 14.99 13.36 5.37
C ALA A 15 15.50 13.35 3.92
N GLU A 16 15.35 12.24 3.20
CA GLU A 16 15.69 12.12 1.77
C GLU A 16 14.80 13.02 0.88
N TYR A 17 13.55 13.24 1.28
CA TYR A 17 12.60 14.12 0.59
C TYR A 17 12.57 15.56 1.11
N GLY A 18 13.57 15.98 1.91
CA GLY A 18 13.68 17.36 2.40
C GLY A 18 12.60 17.77 3.42
N ILE A 19 11.94 16.79 4.06
CA ILE A 19 10.96 17.02 5.11
C ILE A 19 11.73 17.06 6.44
N GLU A 20 11.99 18.25 6.97
CA GLU A 20 12.64 18.39 8.29
C GLU A 20 11.69 17.88 9.39
N PRO A 21 12.07 16.83 10.16
CA PRO A 21 11.38 16.51 11.39
C PRO A 21 11.74 17.58 12.42
N THR A 22 10.76 18.32 12.94
CA THR A 22 11.01 19.29 14.02
C THR A 22 11.67 18.60 15.21
N GLU A 23 12.81 19.15 15.62
CA GLU A 23 13.83 18.53 16.49
C GLU A 23 13.29 17.90 17.78
N ARG A 24 13.78 16.70 18.11
CA ARG A 24 13.83 16.20 19.49
C ARG A 24 15.28 16.35 19.97
N ASN A 25 15.52 17.33 20.84
CA ASN A 25 16.82 17.51 21.51
C ASN A 25 17.06 16.36 22.52
N PRO A 26 18.08 15.49 22.33
CA PRO A 26 18.30 14.34 23.21
C PRO A 26 19.07 14.68 24.49
N ASN A 27 19.56 15.91 24.67
CA ASN A 27 20.42 16.27 25.79
C ASN A 27 19.91 17.52 26.53
N LYS A 28 19.05 17.31 27.54
CA LYS A 28 19.05 18.12 28.78
C LYS A 28 18.74 17.22 29.98
N ASP A 29 19.59 17.36 30.99
CA ASP A 29 19.83 16.46 32.10
C ASP A 29 18.69 16.33 33.14
N TYR A 30 18.66 15.13 33.75
CA TYR A 30 18.37 14.77 35.15
C TYR A 30 17.59 15.75 36.07
N VAL A 31 16.49 15.24 36.64
CA VAL A 31 16.20 15.40 38.09
C VAL A 31 15.70 14.08 38.64
N SER A 32 16.24 13.72 39.81
CA SER A 32 15.95 12.51 40.58
C SER A 32 14.52 12.47 41.13
N SER A 33 14.04 11.25 41.33
CA SER A 33 12.89 10.90 42.15
C SER A 33 12.96 11.54 43.53
N ASP A 34 11.88 12.20 43.95
CA ASP A 34 11.26 12.03 45.26
C ASP A 34 9.87 12.70 45.31
N ASP A 35 8.96 11.99 45.97
CA ASP A 35 7.70 12.38 46.62
C ASP A 35 6.47 12.93 45.87
N ASN A 36 5.37 12.19 46.06
CA ASN A 36 3.98 12.59 46.35
C ASN A 36 3.48 13.94 45.81
N ASP A 37 2.52 13.91 44.88
CA ASP A 37 1.11 14.20 45.16
C ASP A 37 0.32 14.42 43.85
N GLU A 38 -0.97 14.12 43.92
CA GLU A 38 -2.08 14.57 43.06
C GLU A 38 -2.08 14.22 41.56
N TYR A 39 -3.02 13.32 41.22
CA TYR A 39 -3.54 13.13 39.87
C TYR A 39 -4.30 14.39 39.41
N GLU A 40 -3.61 15.31 38.74
CA GLU A 40 -4.24 16.30 37.87
C GLU A 40 -4.24 15.80 36.42
N LEU A 41 -5.43 15.61 35.87
CA LEU A 41 -5.68 15.41 34.45
C LEU A 41 -5.26 16.68 33.70
N LEU A 42 -4.09 16.67 33.07
CA LEU A 42 -3.70 17.70 32.10
C LEU A 42 -3.52 17.10 30.71
N SER A 43 -4.44 17.50 29.84
CA SER A 43 -4.44 17.27 28.40
C SER A 43 -3.24 17.95 27.74
N TYR A 44 -2.45 17.22 26.96
CA TYR A 44 -1.58 17.82 25.96
C TYR A 44 -1.62 17.02 24.65
N LYS A 45 -2.24 17.64 23.65
CA LYS A 45 -2.17 17.32 22.21
C LYS A 45 -1.03 18.14 21.61
N GLU A 46 -0.01 17.50 21.09
CA GLU A 46 0.95 18.07 20.11
C GLU A 46 1.28 16.93 19.13
N GLU A 47 0.72 16.92 17.91
CA GLU A 47 1.31 17.51 16.69
C GLU A 47 2.65 16.89 16.28
N ILE A 48 2.58 15.74 15.61
CA ILE A 48 3.62 15.29 14.68
C ILE A 48 2.90 14.60 13.51
N TYR A 49 2.76 15.30 12.38
CA TYR A 49 2.51 14.67 11.09
C TYR A 49 3.36 15.40 10.07
N GLY A 50 4.33 14.67 9.51
CA GLY A 50 5.19 15.16 8.44
C GLY A 50 4.32 15.54 7.24
N THR A 51 4.41 16.80 6.84
CA THR A 51 3.98 17.25 5.53
C THR A 51 4.86 16.58 4.49
N ILE A 52 4.29 15.69 3.68
CA ILE A 52 4.86 15.38 2.37
C ILE A 52 4.87 16.70 1.59
N TYR A 53 6.06 17.23 1.30
CA TYR A 53 6.21 18.40 0.46
C TYR A 53 5.88 18.01 -0.98
N THR A 54 4.68 18.35 -1.43
CA THR A 54 4.39 18.45 -2.86
C THR A 54 4.83 19.84 -3.32
N PRO A 55 5.87 19.97 -4.17
CA PRO A 55 6.20 21.26 -4.76
C PRO A 55 4.98 21.78 -5.55
N PRO A 56 4.73 23.10 -5.58
CA PRO A 56 3.70 23.67 -6.43
C PRO A 56 3.93 23.27 -7.89
N SER A 57 2.86 22.85 -8.57
CA SER A 57 2.82 22.30 -9.95
C SER A 57 3.38 23.18 -11.07
N ASN A 58 3.95 24.34 -10.75
CA ASN A 58 4.57 25.27 -11.69
C ASN A 58 6.03 25.62 -11.33
N PHE A 59 6.67 24.89 -10.42
CA PHE A 59 8.05 25.18 -10.01
C PHE A 59 8.98 23.98 -10.24
N VAL A 60 9.24 23.67 -11.50
CA VAL A 60 10.53 23.09 -11.88
C VAL A 60 11.41 24.27 -12.28
N PRO A 61 12.35 24.72 -11.43
CA PRO A 61 13.34 25.71 -11.86
C PRO A 61 13.96 25.22 -13.16
N GLU A 62 14.15 26.09 -14.17
CA GLU A 62 14.72 25.73 -15.49
C GLU A 62 16.12 25.07 -15.41
N ASN A 63 16.69 24.87 -14.22
CA ASN A 63 17.98 24.24 -13.97
C ASN A 63 17.97 23.35 -12.70
N PHE A 64 16.92 22.57 -12.46
CA PHE A 64 16.94 21.58 -11.37
C PHE A 64 17.66 20.29 -11.83
N THR A 65 18.87 20.09 -11.34
CA THR A 65 19.60 18.81 -11.48
C THR A 65 19.14 17.87 -10.37
N LEU A 66 18.51 16.75 -10.75
CA LEU A 66 18.25 15.67 -9.80
C LEU A 66 19.57 14.95 -9.50
N ILE A 67 19.91 14.78 -8.22
CA ILE A 67 21.08 14.02 -7.78
C ILE A 67 20.59 12.76 -7.06
N GLU A 68 20.98 11.58 -7.54
CA GLU A 68 20.67 10.29 -6.92
C GLU A 68 22.01 9.56 -6.67
N ASN A 69 22.26 9.15 -5.42
CA ASN A 69 23.54 8.55 -5.00
C ASN A 69 24.80 9.39 -5.29
N GLY A 70 24.66 10.72 -5.34
CA GLY A 70 25.77 11.64 -5.59
C GLY A 70 26.10 11.87 -7.07
N GLU A 71 25.29 11.34 -7.99
CA GLU A 71 25.44 11.55 -9.43
C GLU A 71 24.24 12.32 -10.00
N GLU A 72 24.52 13.21 -10.97
CA GLU A 72 23.48 13.90 -11.74
C GLU A 72 22.70 12.89 -12.58
N VAL A 73 21.38 12.89 -12.40
CA VAL A 73 20.45 12.01 -13.10
C VAL A 73 19.89 12.73 -14.32
N ASP A 74 20.11 12.14 -15.49
CA ASP A 74 19.39 12.51 -16.70
C ASP A 74 17.92 12.10 -16.54
N ILE A 75 17.06 13.08 -16.23
CA ILE A 75 15.64 12.88 -15.94
C ILE A 75 14.93 12.26 -17.15
N ASP A 76 15.24 12.70 -18.37
CA ASP A 76 14.59 12.19 -19.58
C ASP A 76 14.94 10.71 -19.81
N LYS A 77 16.22 10.37 -19.67
CA LYS A 77 16.68 8.98 -19.74
C LYS A 77 16.02 8.13 -18.67
N MET A 78 16.04 8.56 -17.42
CA MET A 78 15.43 7.85 -16.29
C MET A 78 13.93 7.63 -16.50
N CYS A 79 13.19 8.66 -16.93
CA CYS A 79 11.77 8.54 -17.23
C CYS A 79 11.50 7.59 -18.40
N SER A 80 12.34 7.63 -19.44
CA SER A 80 12.24 6.71 -20.58
C SER A 80 12.49 5.25 -20.18
N GLU A 81 13.47 5.00 -19.31
CA GLU A 81 13.82 3.65 -18.83
C GLU A 81 12.73 3.09 -17.91
N LEU A 82 12.20 3.92 -17.01
CA LEU A 82 11.14 3.53 -16.08
C LEU A 82 9.84 3.17 -16.82
N ILE A 83 9.49 3.95 -17.84
CA ILE A 83 8.27 3.76 -18.64
C ILE A 83 8.43 2.64 -19.67
N SER A 84 9.67 2.28 -20.05
CA SER A 84 9.88 1.21 -21.01
C SER A 84 9.35 -0.14 -20.50
N GLU A 85 8.64 -0.86 -21.37
CA GLU A 85 8.17 -2.23 -21.07
C GLU A 85 9.36 -3.20 -20.90
N ASN A 86 10.50 -2.89 -21.53
CA ASN A 86 11.72 -3.69 -21.47
C ASN A 86 12.61 -3.27 -20.30
N SER A 87 12.23 -3.67 -19.09
CA SER A 87 13.13 -3.60 -17.95
C SER A 87 14.35 -4.50 -18.21
N SER A 88 15.55 -3.99 -17.92
CA SER A 88 16.80 -4.66 -18.25
C SER A 88 17.63 -4.93 -16.99
N LEU A 89 18.58 -5.86 -17.08
CA LEU A 89 19.53 -6.15 -16.00
C LEU A 89 20.62 -5.08 -15.86
N ILE A 90 20.52 -3.96 -16.59
CA ILE A 90 21.52 -2.89 -16.55
C ILE A 90 21.59 -2.33 -15.13
N GLY A 91 22.79 -2.30 -14.55
CA GLY A 91 23.03 -1.82 -13.19
C GLY A 91 22.78 -2.84 -12.07
N ILE A 92 22.40 -4.08 -12.40
CA ILE A 92 22.18 -5.14 -11.38
C ILE A 92 23.42 -6.02 -11.27
N ASP A 93 24.09 -5.97 -10.12
CA ASP A 93 25.26 -6.80 -9.83
C ASP A 93 24.85 -8.24 -9.43
N LEU A 94 24.64 -9.10 -10.43
CA LEU A 94 24.38 -10.53 -10.22
C LEU A 94 25.61 -11.32 -9.75
N SER A 95 26.79 -10.69 -9.60
CA SER A 95 27.94 -11.32 -8.94
C SER A 95 27.78 -11.33 -7.42
N ASN A 96 26.98 -10.41 -6.87
CA ASN A 96 26.58 -10.43 -5.46
C ASN A 96 25.60 -11.60 -5.21
N PRO A 97 25.95 -12.58 -4.35
CA PRO A 97 25.11 -13.75 -4.12
C PRO A 97 23.71 -13.42 -3.59
N LYS A 98 23.58 -12.35 -2.79
CA LYS A 98 22.29 -11.90 -2.24
C LYS A 98 21.39 -11.36 -3.36
N VAL A 99 21.93 -10.52 -4.22
CA VAL A 99 21.19 -9.94 -5.36
C VAL A 99 20.77 -11.04 -6.33
N LYS A 100 21.66 -11.99 -6.61
CA LYS A 100 21.38 -13.14 -7.47
C LYS A 100 20.28 -14.04 -6.91
N GLU A 101 20.32 -14.38 -5.62
CA GLU A 101 19.28 -15.17 -4.96
C GLU A 101 17.90 -14.51 -5.10
N ILE A 102 17.82 -13.21 -4.84
CA ILE A 102 16.56 -12.43 -4.94
C ILE A 102 16.06 -12.38 -6.38
N HIS A 103 16.96 -12.09 -7.33
CA HIS A 103 16.65 -12.12 -8.75
C HIS A 103 16.06 -13.47 -9.17
N ASP A 104 16.70 -14.58 -8.79
CA ASP A 104 16.26 -15.93 -9.18
C ASP A 104 14.92 -16.30 -8.52
N ILE A 105 14.72 -15.93 -7.25
CA ILE A 105 13.43 -16.09 -6.56
C ILE A 105 12.32 -15.33 -7.29
N LEU A 106 12.50 -14.04 -7.54
CA LEU A 106 11.47 -13.19 -8.15
C LEU A 106 11.16 -13.62 -9.58
N LYS A 107 12.19 -13.99 -10.35
CA LYS A 107 12.02 -14.45 -11.72
C LYS A 107 11.20 -15.74 -11.81
N GLU A 108 11.42 -16.67 -10.88
CA GLU A 108 10.70 -17.95 -10.83
C GLU A 108 9.30 -17.82 -10.23
N SER A 109 9.13 -16.96 -9.22
CA SER A 109 7.88 -16.84 -8.48
C SER A 109 6.94 -15.75 -8.97
N ASP A 110 7.42 -14.63 -9.51
CA ASP A 110 6.58 -13.50 -9.88
C ASP A 110 7.22 -12.63 -10.97
N ILE A 111 7.31 -13.23 -12.16
CA ILE A 111 7.96 -12.62 -13.33
C ILE A 111 7.27 -11.33 -13.81
N ASN A 112 5.97 -11.20 -13.56
CA ASN A 112 5.16 -10.10 -14.08
C ASN A 112 5.11 -8.90 -13.14
N ASN A 113 5.23 -9.10 -11.82
CA ASN A 113 5.16 -8.00 -10.86
C ASN A 113 6.46 -7.82 -10.07
N GLY A 114 6.71 -8.62 -9.04
CA GLY A 114 7.85 -8.47 -8.14
C GLY A 114 9.19 -8.44 -8.88
N TYR A 115 9.37 -9.29 -9.89
CA TYR A 115 10.58 -9.25 -10.74
C TYR A 115 10.71 -7.94 -11.52
N GLN A 116 9.60 -7.45 -12.08
CA GLN A 116 9.58 -6.19 -12.82
C GLN A 116 9.84 -4.97 -11.93
N ILE A 117 9.35 -4.98 -10.69
CA ILE A 117 9.63 -3.97 -9.66
C ILE A 117 11.12 -3.97 -9.34
N PHE A 118 11.68 -5.15 -9.08
CA PHE A 118 13.11 -5.31 -8.81
C PHE A 118 13.98 -4.83 -9.97
N LEU A 119 13.64 -5.17 -11.22
CA LEU A 119 14.41 -4.72 -12.38
C LEU A 119 14.38 -3.20 -12.56
N ARG A 120 13.26 -2.54 -12.29
CA ARG A 120 13.11 -1.08 -12.47
C ARG A 120 13.75 -0.26 -11.35
N LYS A 121 13.71 -0.76 -10.12
CA LYS A 121 14.15 -0.02 -8.92
C LYS A 121 14.98 -0.89 -7.98
N ASN A 122 16.00 -1.57 -8.53
CA ASN A 122 16.82 -2.51 -7.76
C ASN A 122 17.49 -1.87 -6.53
N ALA A 123 17.96 -0.61 -6.63
CA ALA A 123 18.63 0.06 -5.53
C ALA A 123 17.69 0.30 -4.34
N THR A 124 16.49 0.85 -4.61
CA THR A 124 15.42 1.02 -3.62
C THR A 124 15.00 -0.32 -3.03
N PHE A 125 14.75 -1.32 -3.88
CA PHE A 125 14.41 -2.67 -3.46
C PHE A 125 15.46 -3.27 -2.52
N MET A 126 16.73 -3.20 -2.90
CA MET A 126 17.84 -3.73 -2.12
C MET A 126 18.05 -2.95 -0.82
N SER A 127 17.71 -1.66 -0.76
CA SER A 127 17.72 -0.87 0.48
C SER A 127 16.79 -1.49 1.52
N TRP A 128 15.54 -1.80 1.15
CA TRP A 128 14.60 -2.50 2.03
C TRP A 128 15.15 -3.84 2.51
N ILE A 129 15.67 -4.67 1.60
CA ILE A 129 16.24 -5.97 1.98
C ILE A 129 17.50 -5.81 2.85
N ASN A 130 18.27 -4.74 2.71
CA ASN A 130 19.43 -4.46 3.55
C ASN A 130 19.03 -4.01 4.97
N ASN A 131 17.84 -3.41 5.10
CA ASN A 131 17.22 -3.03 6.38
C ASN A 131 16.44 -4.18 7.04
N ASN A 132 16.71 -5.43 6.65
CA ASN A 132 16.05 -6.64 7.13
C ASN A 132 14.55 -6.71 6.84
N SER A 133 14.04 -5.92 5.88
CA SER A 133 12.69 -6.11 5.37
C SER A 133 12.56 -7.42 4.60
N THR A 134 11.32 -7.88 4.50
CA THR A 134 10.94 -9.09 3.77
C THR A 134 10.90 -8.80 2.27
N LEU A 135 10.92 -9.84 1.42
CA LEU A 135 10.65 -9.67 -0.01
C LEU A 135 9.27 -9.04 -0.29
N SER A 136 8.26 -9.41 0.50
CA SER A 136 6.89 -8.86 0.41
C SER A 136 6.89 -7.36 0.66
N THR A 137 7.50 -6.93 1.77
CA THR A 137 7.66 -5.51 2.11
C THR A 137 8.46 -4.77 1.04
N ALA A 138 9.57 -5.31 0.58
CA ALA A 138 10.36 -4.67 -0.46
C ALA A 138 9.58 -4.51 -1.77
N ILE A 139 8.75 -5.48 -2.15
CA ILE A 139 7.85 -5.38 -3.30
C ILE A 139 6.84 -4.25 -3.09
N HIS A 140 6.13 -4.26 -1.96
CA HIS A 140 5.11 -3.28 -1.62
C HIS A 140 5.67 -1.84 -1.64
N GLU A 141 6.72 -1.58 -0.85
CA GLU A 141 7.29 -0.24 -0.71
C GLU A 141 8.02 0.24 -1.98
N THR A 142 8.64 -0.68 -2.73
CA THR A 142 9.27 -0.30 -4.01
C THR A 142 8.21 -0.02 -5.08
N ASN A 143 7.02 -0.61 -4.98
CA ASN A 143 5.91 -0.29 -5.87
C ASN A 143 5.49 1.18 -5.70
N HIS A 144 5.30 1.65 -4.46
CA HIS A 144 5.05 3.07 -4.17
C HIS A 144 6.16 3.98 -4.74
N ALA A 145 7.42 3.59 -4.58
CA ALA A 145 8.55 4.34 -5.12
C ALA A 145 8.55 4.39 -6.66
N ILE A 146 8.07 3.35 -7.34
CA ILE A 146 7.85 3.35 -8.78
C ILE A 146 6.71 4.32 -9.12
N ASP A 147 5.55 4.20 -8.48
CA ASP A 147 4.35 4.99 -8.77
C ASP A 147 4.63 6.49 -8.63
N GLY A 148 5.22 6.90 -7.51
CA GLY A 148 5.65 8.30 -7.30
C GLY A 148 6.70 8.78 -8.32
N LYS A 149 7.54 7.88 -8.84
CA LYS A 149 8.52 8.24 -9.87
C LYS A 149 7.91 8.36 -11.26
N ILE A 150 6.96 7.50 -11.61
CA ILE A 150 6.23 7.61 -12.89
C ILE A 150 5.35 8.87 -12.88
N GLU A 151 4.79 9.23 -11.72
CA GLU A 151 4.09 10.50 -11.48
C GLU A 151 5.02 11.70 -11.74
N TYR A 152 6.21 11.74 -11.13
CA TYR A 152 7.21 12.78 -11.39
C TYR A 152 7.58 12.91 -12.88
N CYS A 153 7.65 11.78 -13.58
CA CYS A 153 7.89 11.73 -15.02
C CYS A 153 6.70 12.20 -15.88
N ASN A 154 5.58 12.63 -15.29
CA ASN A 154 4.45 13.25 -15.99
C ASN A 154 4.30 14.72 -15.59
N PRO A 155 4.44 15.68 -16.51
CA PRO A 155 4.31 17.10 -16.18
C PRO A 155 2.88 17.57 -15.82
N ASN A 156 1.92 16.67 -15.59
CA ASN A 156 0.51 17.00 -15.40
C ASN A 156 -0.05 16.65 -14.01
N ASP A 157 0.78 16.16 -13.09
CA ASP A 157 0.38 15.68 -11.75
C ASP A 157 -0.75 14.64 -11.79
N ILE A 158 -0.77 13.84 -12.85
CA ILE A 158 -1.78 12.80 -13.06
C ILE A 158 -1.27 11.53 -12.40
N ALA A 159 -2.10 10.93 -11.53
CA ALA A 159 -1.76 9.70 -10.84
C ALA A 159 -1.53 8.54 -11.81
N LYS A 160 -0.46 7.78 -11.56
CA LYS A 160 -0.04 6.63 -12.35
C LYS A 160 0.35 5.47 -11.46
N TYR A 161 0.03 4.28 -11.93
CA TYR A 161 0.24 3.04 -11.17
C TYR A 161 0.96 2.03 -12.04
N PHE A 162 2.07 1.52 -11.55
CA PHE A 162 2.68 0.30 -12.03
C PHE A 162 1.97 -0.88 -11.36
N SER A 163 1.25 -1.66 -12.16
CA SER A 163 0.52 -2.82 -11.67
C SER A 163 0.79 -4.02 -12.56
N LEU A 164 1.34 -5.09 -11.97
CA LEU A 164 1.53 -6.39 -12.59
C LEU A 164 2.22 -6.31 -13.97
N GLY A 165 3.23 -5.44 -14.08
CA GLY A 165 4.04 -5.30 -15.30
C GLY A 165 3.58 -4.19 -16.24
N HIS A 166 2.46 -3.53 -15.95
CA HIS A 166 1.86 -2.52 -16.82
C HIS A 166 1.73 -1.18 -16.11
N ILE A 167 1.89 -0.09 -16.87
CA ILE A 167 1.66 1.27 -16.37
C ILE A 167 0.24 1.68 -16.73
N TYR A 168 -0.51 2.09 -15.72
CA TYR A 168 -1.83 2.67 -15.83
C TYR A 168 -1.76 4.16 -15.53
N ILE A 169 -2.38 4.95 -16.38
CA ILE A 169 -2.50 6.40 -16.20
C ILE A 169 -3.97 6.68 -15.92
N THR A 170 -4.26 7.32 -14.80
CA THR A 170 -5.63 7.76 -14.49
C THR A 170 -5.86 9.18 -14.99
N ASP A 171 -7.00 9.79 -14.70
CA ASP A 171 -7.22 11.22 -15.02
C ASP A 171 -7.23 12.10 -13.75
N LEU A 172 -7.05 11.49 -12.58
CA LEU A 172 -7.07 12.20 -11.31
C LEU A 172 -5.76 12.91 -11.04
N LYS A 173 -5.86 14.18 -10.68
CA LYS A 173 -4.79 14.94 -10.08
C LYS A 173 -4.83 14.80 -8.57
N TYR A 174 -3.68 15.03 -7.94
CA TYR A 174 -3.50 14.85 -6.50
C TYR A 174 -4.57 15.56 -5.64
N ASP A 175 -4.91 16.82 -5.96
CA ASP A 175 -5.89 17.61 -5.21
C ASP A 175 -7.32 17.57 -5.77
N ASP A 176 -7.62 16.67 -6.72
CA ASP A 176 -8.97 16.56 -7.30
C ASP A 176 -10.01 15.99 -6.32
N THR A 177 -9.57 15.35 -5.23
CA THR A 177 -10.43 14.55 -4.36
C THR A 177 -10.29 14.91 -2.89
N LYS A 178 -11.28 14.52 -2.08
CA LYS A 178 -11.18 14.66 -0.62
C LYS A 178 -10.17 13.66 -0.07
N HIS A 179 -9.70 13.98 1.13
CA HIS A 179 -8.84 13.11 1.92
C HIS A 179 -9.49 11.73 2.10
N TYR A 180 -8.73 10.63 2.02
CA TYR A 180 -9.33 9.30 2.07
C TYR A 180 -9.84 8.85 3.43
N SER A 181 -9.48 9.55 4.51
CA SER A 181 -10.10 9.34 5.82
C SER A 181 -11.61 9.61 5.87
N ILE A 182 -12.22 10.22 4.83
CA ILE A 182 -13.69 10.37 4.77
C ILE A 182 -14.41 9.02 4.85
N VAL A 183 -13.73 7.90 4.57
CA VAL A 183 -14.19 6.53 4.83
C VAL A 183 -14.82 6.39 6.22
N GLU A 184 -14.27 7.03 7.25
CA GLU A 184 -14.77 6.99 8.63
C GLU A 184 -16.25 7.37 8.77
N GLU A 185 -16.75 8.24 7.88
CA GLU A 185 -18.09 8.79 7.96
C GLU A 185 -19.19 7.76 7.65
N THR A 186 -18.85 6.70 6.90
CA THR A 186 -19.84 5.69 6.48
C THR A 186 -19.43 4.25 6.76
N ILE A 187 -18.15 3.97 7.04
CA ILE A 187 -17.69 2.62 7.38
C ILE A 187 -18.32 2.13 8.69
N PRO A 188 -18.89 0.91 8.75
CA PRO A 188 -19.46 0.33 9.94
C PRO A 188 -18.46 0.24 11.09
N GLU A 189 -18.92 0.47 12.33
CA GLU A 189 -18.07 0.46 13.52
C GLU A 189 -17.28 -0.85 13.70
N LYS A 190 -17.88 -1.99 13.36
CA LYS A 190 -17.21 -3.31 13.42
C LYS A 190 -16.01 -3.45 12.46
N LEU A 191 -15.90 -2.59 11.46
CA LEU A 191 -14.80 -2.53 10.48
C LEU A 191 -13.77 -1.45 10.83
N LYS A 192 -14.00 -0.64 11.87
CA LYS A 192 -13.05 0.36 12.40
C LYS A 192 -12.04 -0.24 13.38
N ILE A 193 -11.87 -1.55 13.35
CA ILE A 193 -11.02 -2.30 14.27
C ILE A 193 -9.88 -2.89 13.46
N GLY A 194 -8.64 -2.69 13.92
CA GLY A 194 -7.45 -3.28 13.33
C GLY A 194 -6.38 -2.23 13.01
N SER A 195 -5.13 -2.69 12.92
CA SER A 195 -3.98 -1.81 12.75
C SER A 195 -4.00 -1.02 11.44
N ARG A 196 -4.60 -1.55 10.36
CA ARG A 196 -4.72 -0.81 9.09
C ARG A 196 -5.72 0.34 9.17
N TYR A 197 -6.83 0.16 9.88
CA TYR A 197 -7.77 1.26 10.08
C TYR A 197 -7.11 2.37 10.92
N GLU A 198 -6.47 1.99 12.01
CA GLU A 198 -5.74 2.92 12.88
C GLU A 198 -4.62 3.65 12.12
N LEU A 199 -3.83 2.92 11.31
CA LEU A 199 -2.71 3.50 10.58
C LEU A 199 -3.18 4.40 9.43
N TYR A 200 -4.06 3.88 8.57
CA TYR A 200 -4.41 4.51 7.31
C TYR A 200 -5.62 5.43 7.42
N ILE A 201 -6.63 5.12 8.22
CA ILE A 201 -7.84 5.96 8.29
C ILE A 201 -7.74 6.97 9.43
N GLU A 202 -7.37 6.54 10.64
CA GLU A 202 -7.27 7.44 11.79
C GLU A 202 -5.96 8.22 11.83
N GLY A 203 -4.85 7.52 11.64
CA GLY A 203 -3.51 8.07 11.70
C GLY A 203 -3.24 9.10 10.62
N THR A 204 -3.99 9.10 9.52
CA THR A 204 -3.70 10.00 8.40
C THR A 204 -4.55 11.25 8.35
N LYS A 205 -5.56 11.42 9.22
CA LYS A 205 -6.56 12.52 9.15
C LYS A 205 -5.98 13.93 9.00
N LYS A 206 -4.72 14.13 9.41
CA LYS A 206 -4.03 15.43 9.35
C LYS A 206 -3.07 15.59 8.17
N ALA A 207 -2.78 14.51 7.43
CA ALA A 207 -1.86 14.55 6.30
C ALA A 207 -2.59 15.04 5.05
N SER A 208 -2.31 16.27 4.61
CA SER A 208 -2.95 16.87 3.43
C SER A 208 -2.80 16.04 2.15
N ALA A 209 -1.74 15.24 2.09
CA ALA A 209 -1.34 14.33 1.02
C ALA A 209 -2.28 13.16 0.74
N ASN A 210 -3.05 12.74 1.74
CA ASN A 210 -3.70 11.44 1.73
C ASN A 210 -5.06 11.49 1.04
N ARG A 211 -5.01 11.42 -0.30
CA ARG A 211 -6.12 11.61 -1.25
C ARG A 211 -6.57 10.29 -1.87
N PHE A 212 -7.61 10.30 -2.69
CA PHE A 212 -8.15 9.07 -3.29
C PHE A 212 -7.12 8.25 -4.09
N ASN A 213 -6.17 8.92 -4.75
CA ASN A 213 -5.06 8.25 -5.45
C ASN A 213 -4.16 7.46 -4.51
N VAL A 214 -3.91 7.93 -3.28
CA VAL A 214 -3.13 7.17 -2.28
C VAL A 214 -3.88 5.91 -1.88
N LEU A 215 -5.20 5.96 -1.75
CA LEU A 215 -6.00 4.77 -1.45
C LEU A 215 -5.93 3.73 -2.59
N LEU A 216 -5.89 4.18 -3.84
CA LEU A 216 -5.69 3.30 -5.00
C LEU A 216 -4.25 2.76 -5.08
N ASP A 217 -3.26 3.57 -4.72
CA ASP A 217 -1.85 3.18 -4.65
C ASP A 217 -1.61 2.07 -3.61
N GLU A 218 -2.21 2.21 -2.43
CA GLU A 218 -2.17 1.16 -1.42
C GLU A 218 -2.86 -0.13 -1.90
N LEU A 219 -4.05 -0.04 -2.48
CA LEU A 219 -4.73 -1.22 -3.04
C LEU A 219 -3.85 -1.89 -4.13
N ASN A 220 -3.17 -1.09 -4.96
CA ASN A 220 -2.22 -1.54 -5.97
C ASN A 220 -1.06 -2.32 -5.34
N ALA A 221 -0.36 -1.71 -4.39
CA ALA A 221 0.81 -2.27 -3.75
C ALA A 221 0.46 -3.55 -2.94
N TYR A 222 -0.64 -3.55 -2.20
CA TYR A 222 -1.13 -4.74 -1.50
C TYR A 222 -1.52 -5.85 -2.46
N THR A 223 -2.18 -5.54 -3.58
CA THR A 223 -2.55 -6.54 -4.60
C THR A 223 -1.31 -7.17 -5.22
N GLY A 224 -0.31 -6.36 -5.60
CA GLY A 224 0.95 -6.84 -6.17
C GLY A 224 1.76 -7.72 -5.21
N ASP A 225 1.89 -7.31 -3.95
CA ASP A 225 2.57 -8.11 -2.91
C ASP A 225 1.81 -9.41 -2.62
N ALA A 226 0.49 -9.34 -2.41
CA ALA A 226 -0.33 -10.52 -2.22
C ALA A 226 -0.17 -11.50 -3.40
N TRP A 227 -0.04 -10.99 -4.62
CA TRP A 227 0.14 -11.83 -5.80
C TRP A 227 1.47 -12.57 -5.77
N PHE A 228 2.56 -11.84 -5.48
CA PHE A 228 3.88 -12.40 -5.26
C PHE A 228 3.82 -13.54 -4.24
N GLN A 229 3.19 -13.31 -3.08
CA GLN A 229 3.17 -14.30 -2.02
C GLN A 229 2.44 -15.59 -2.42
N VAL A 230 1.30 -15.47 -3.11
CA VAL A 230 0.58 -16.64 -3.63
C VAL A 230 1.43 -17.39 -4.65
N ASN A 231 2.06 -16.69 -5.60
CA ASN A 231 2.86 -17.34 -6.64
C ASN A 231 4.16 -17.95 -6.10
N PHE A 232 4.82 -17.29 -5.15
CA PHE A 232 5.97 -17.83 -4.41
C PHE A 232 5.61 -19.13 -3.68
N ARG A 233 4.42 -19.22 -3.09
CA ARG A 233 3.97 -20.49 -2.48
C ARG A 233 3.71 -21.58 -3.51
N ARG A 234 3.28 -21.23 -4.73
CA ARG A 234 2.99 -22.16 -5.82
C ARG A 234 4.25 -22.65 -6.53
N SER A 235 5.30 -21.85 -6.60
CA SER A 235 6.55 -22.20 -7.31
C SER A 235 7.29 -23.38 -6.68
N GLY A 236 7.00 -23.71 -5.41
CA GLY A 236 7.67 -24.80 -4.71
C GLY A 236 9.11 -24.47 -4.32
N LEU A 237 9.52 -23.20 -4.44
CA LEU A 237 10.82 -22.72 -3.98
C LEU A 237 11.03 -23.02 -2.49
N PRO A 238 12.28 -23.26 -2.05
CA PRO A 238 12.59 -23.53 -0.66
C PRO A 238 12.10 -22.38 0.24
N LYS A 239 11.27 -22.72 1.23
CA LYS A 239 10.73 -21.76 2.22
C LYS A 239 11.80 -21.24 3.22
N GLU A 240 13.04 -21.68 3.05
CA GLU A 240 14.16 -21.42 3.95
C GLU A 240 15.00 -20.20 3.53
N SER A 241 14.64 -19.50 2.45
CA SER A 241 15.31 -18.23 2.15
C SER A 241 15.07 -17.25 3.29
N LYS A 242 16.16 -16.74 3.87
CA LYS A 242 16.13 -15.81 5.01
C LYS A 242 15.42 -14.48 4.70
N TYR A 243 15.19 -14.17 3.43
CA TYR A 243 14.45 -12.97 3.00
C TYR A 243 12.94 -13.21 2.92
N TYR A 244 12.51 -14.46 3.05
CA TYR A 244 11.10 -14.84 3.10
C TYR A 244 10.69 -14.97 4.56
N THR A 245 10.01 -13.96 5.09
CA THR A 245 9.26 -14.16 6.34
C THR A 245 7.83 -14.51 5.99
N THR A 246 7.36 -15.60 6.58
CA THR A 246 6.01 -16.15 6.43
C THR A 246 4.97 -15.35 7.22
N SER A 247 5.31 -14.16 7.74
CA SER A 247 4.62 -13.66 8.93
C SER A 247 3.18 -13.27 8.69
N GLN A 248 2.78 -12.79 7.51
CA GLN A 248 1.39 -12.51 7.12
C GLN A 248 1.26 -12.53 5.61
N PHE A 249 0.28 -13.26 5.09
CA PHE A 249 -0.17 -13.00 3.72
C PHE A 249 -0.86 -11.64 3.68
N GLN A 250 -0.41 -10.75 2.79
CA GLN A 250 -1.00 -9.41 2.61
C GLN A 250 -2.41 -9.41 1.97
N ILE A 251 -3.07 -10.58 1.92
CA ILE A 251 -4.45 -10.72 1.42
C ILE A 251 -5.43 -9.94 2.30
N ASP A 252 -5.18 -9.88 3.61
CA ASP A 252 -5.99 -9.07 4.52
C ASP A 252 -5.87 -7.57 4.19
N GLY A 253 -4.69 -7.10 3.79
CA GLY A 253 -4.49 -5.75 3.27
C GLY A 253 -5.28 -5.48 2.00
N VAL A 254 -5.27 -6.41 1.03
CA VAL A 254 -6.12 -6.30 -0.18
C VAL A 254 -7.59 -6.13 0.20
N ILE A 255 -8.09 -6.97 1.11
CA ILE A 255 -9.49 -6.92 1.57
C ILE A 255 -9.79 -5.61 2.32
N ASP A 256 -8.89 -5.16 3.20
CA ASP A 256 -9.06 -3.90 3.94
C ASP A 256 -9.16 -2.70 2.97
N PHE A 257 -8.32 -2.65 1.93
CA PHE A 257 -8.34 -1.55 0.96
C PHE A 257 -9.48 -1.63 -0.06
N MET A 258 -9.98 -2.83 -0.40
CA MET A 258 -11.24 -2.97 -1.13
C MET A 258 -12.41 -2.37 -0.33
N ILE A 259 -12.48 -2.66 0.98
CA ILE A 259 -13.48 -2.05 1.88
C ILE A 259 -13.32 -0.52 1.89
N TYR A 260 -12.09 -0.01 2.07
CA TYR A 260 -11.87 1.43 2.11
C TYR A 260 -12.24 2.10 0.79
N LEU A 261 -12.03 1.46 -0.36
CA LEU A 261 -12.47 1.97 -1.66
C LEU A 261 -13.99 2.12 -1.72
N GLU A 262 -14.75 1.08 -1.38
CA GLU A 262 -16.22 1.12 -1.39
C GLU A 262 -16.76 2.20 -0.45
N TYR A 263 -16.26 2.24 0.80
CA TYR A 263 -16.71 3.23 1.77
C TYR A 263 -16.19 4.64 1.48
N TYR A 264 -15.08 4.80 0.77
CA TYR A 264 -14.67 6.10 0.25
C TYR A 264 -15.67 6.58 -0.79
N LEU A 265 -16.04 5.74 -1.77
CA LEU A 265 -17.01 6.08 -2.81
C LEU A 265 -18.37 6.42 -2.20
N LYS A 266 -18.83 5.63 -1.22
CA LYS A 266 -20.06 5.90 -0.45
C LYS A 266 -20.02 7.25 0.26
N SER A 267 -18.95 7.51 1.00
CA SER A 267 -18.77 8.77 1.74
C SER A 267 -18.68 9.96 0.79
N ALA A 268 -17.97 9.81 -0.33
CA ALA A 268 -17.89 10.83 -1.36
C ALA A 268 -19.27 11.10 -1.97
N ARG A 269 -20.05 10.07 -2.32
CA ARG A 269 -21.38 10.22 -2.92
C ARG A 269 -22.36 10.93 -1.98
N LEU A 270 -22.34 10.58 -0.69
CA LEU A 270 -23.29 11.10 0.29
C LEU A 270 -22.90 12.48 0.82
N ASN A 271 -21.62 12.71 1.10
CA ASN A 271 -21.16 13.87 1.86
C ASN A 271 -20.28 14.83 1.04
N TYR A 272 -19.70 14.38 -0.07
CA TYR A 272 -18.78 15.16 -0.92
C TYR A 272 -19.08 14.99 -2.42
N PRO A 273 -20.28 15.37 -2.90
CA PRO A 273 -20.74 15.06 -4.26
C PRO A 273 -19.82 15.60 -5.37
N ASP A 274 -19.12 16.72 -5.16
CA ASP A 274 -18.14 17.24 -6.11
C ASP A 274 -16.97 16.27 -6.31
N THR A 275 -16.47 15.65 -5.22
CA THR A 275 -15.43 14.62 -5.27
C THR A 275 -15.94 13.37 -5.98
N TYR A 276 -17.14 12.91 -5.66
CA TYR A 276 -17.73 11.75 -6.32
C TYR A 276 -17.91 12.00 -7.82
N ASN A 277 -18.54 13.11 -8.20
CA ASN A 277 -18.73 13.51 -9.60
C ASN A 277 -17.40 13.62 -10.35
N LYS A 278 -16.37 14.16 -9.69
CA LYS A 278 -15.03 14.24 -10.25
C LYS A 278 -14.50 12.84 -10.58
N ILE A 279 -14.56 11.89 -9.64
CA ILE A 279 -14.09 10.51 -9.85
C ILE A 279 -14.85 9.82 -11.00
N ILE A 280 -16.19 9.84 -10.97
CA ILE A 280 -16.99 9.10 -11.95
C ILE A 280 -16.93 9.71 -13.36
N SER A 281 -16.58 10.99 -13.47
CA SER A 281 -16.37 11.66 -14.76
C SER A 281 -15.02 11.34 -15.43
N GLN A 282 -14.11 10.62 -14.74
CA GLN A 282 -12.78 10.28 -15.24
C GLN A 282 -12.72 8.85 -15.80
N PRO A 283 -12.84 8.65 -17.12
CA PRO A 283 -12.95 7.30 -17.70
C PRO A 283 -11.70 6.44 -17.49
N ASN A 284 -10.48 7.01 -17.46
CA ASN A 284 -9.27 6.21 -17.22
C ASN A 284 -9.13 5.85 -15.74
N THR A 285 -9.61 6.70 -14.83
CA THR A 285 -9.72 6.35 -13.41
C THR A 285 -10.68 5.19 -13.20
N ILE A 286 -11.88 5.22 -13.78
CA ILE A 286 -12.85 4.12 -13.69
C ILE A 286 -12.28 2.82 -14.28
N LYS A 287 -11.62 2.89 -15.44
CA LYS A 287 -10.93 1.71 -16.02
C LYS A 287 -9.85 1.14 -15.09
N TYR A 288 -9.11 2.00 -14.39
CA TYR A 288 -8.10 1.53 -13.46
C TYR A 288 -8.72 0.89 -12.22
N ILE A 289 -9.77 1.49 -11.66
CA ILE A 289 -10.56 0.89 -10.56
C ILE A 289 -11.07 -0.49 -10.97
N GLN A 290 -11.65 -0.61 -12.17
CA GLN A 290 -12.12 -1.89 -12.72
C GLN A 290 -11.00 -2.92 -12.75
N TYR A 291 -9.86 -2.53 -13.30
CA TYR A 291 -8.72 -3.41 -13.44
C TYR A 291 -8.19 -3.87 -12.08
N ILE A 292 -7.93 -2.94 -11.14
CA ILE A 292 -7.34 -3.30 -9.85
C ILE A 292 -8.33 -4.10 -8.99
N TRP A 293 -9.63 -3.82 -9.09
CA TRP A 293 -10.67 -4.62 -8.43
C TRP A 293 -10.65 -6.07 -8.91
N ILE A 294 -10.65 -6.29 -10.24
CA ILE A 294 -10.55 -7.65 -10.80
C ILE A 294 -9.27 -8.35 -10.31
N LYS A 295 -8.13 -7.64 -10.26
CA LYS A 295 -6.87 -8.23 -9.79
C LYS A 295 -6.89 -8.56 -8.30
N ALA A 296 -7.52 -7.72 -7.49
CA ALA A 296 -7.76 -7.99 -6.08
C ALA A 296 -8.62 -9.25 -5.90
N GLU A 297 -9.71 -9.38 -6.68
CA GLU A 297 -10.56 -10.59 -6.66
C GLU A 297 -9.80 -11.84 -7.12
N GLU A 298 -9.02 -11.76 -8.19
CA GLU A 298 -8.21 -12.88 -8.69
C GLU A 298 -7.22 -13.38 -7.63
N VAL A 299 -6.51 -12.46 -6.94
CA VAL A 299 -5.55 -12.83 -5.89
C VAL A 299 -6.21 -13.43 -4.67
N ILE A 300 -7.36 -12.88 -4.26
CA ILE A 300 -8.18 -13.48 -3.22
C ILE A 300 -8.58 -14.88 -3.67
N GLU A 301 -9.19 -15.07 -4.85
CA GLU A 301 -9.62 -16.39 -5.33
C GLU A 301 -8.49 -17.43 -5.32
N ALA A 302 -7.31 -17.06 -5.83
CA ALA A 302 -6.17 -17.94 -5.93
C ALA A 302 -5.50 -18.25 -4.58
N SER A 303 -5.69 -17.38 -3.58
CA SER A 303 -5.23 -17.62 -2.22
C SER A 303 -6.11 -18.60 -1.43
N TYR A 304 -7.29 -18.98 -1.94
CA TYR A 304 -8.30 -19.81 -1.28
C TYR A 304 -7.74 -21.05 -0.56
N ILE A 305 -6.88 -21.82 -1.23
CA ILE A 305 -6.32 -23.04 -0.66
C ILE A 305 -5.40 -22.77 0.53
N TYR A 306 -4.70 -21.63 0.52
CA TYR A 306 -3.82 -21.22 1.62
C TYR A 306 -4.60 -20.58 2.77
N ILE A 307 -5.79 -20.07 2.46
CA ILE A 307 -6.71 -19.47 3.40
C ILE A 307 -7.55 -20.52 4.14
N THR A 308 -7.99 -21.57 3.45
CA THR A 308 -8.93 -22.58 3.98
C THR A 308 -8.29 -23.85 4.51
N ASP A 309 -7.04 -24.12 4.18
CA ASP A 309 -6.30 -25.23 4.81
C ASP A 309 -5.90 -24.83 6.25
N ASN A 310 -6.39 -25.57 7.25
CA ASN A 310 -6.08 -25.38 8.68
C ASN A 310 -4.57 -25.34 9.00
N LYS A 311 -3.73 -25.91 8.14
CA LYS A 311 -2.27 -25.81 8.26
C LYS A 311 -1.77 -24.38 8.04
N TYR A 312 -2.45 -23.62 7.20
CA TYR A 312 -2.04 -22.29 6.71
C TYR A 312 -2.95 -21.14 7.15
N SER A 313 -4.21 -21.42 7.52
CA SER A 313 -5.21 -20.42 7.93
C SER A 313 -4.73 -19.52 9.07
N LYS A 314 -3.94 -20.08 10.00
CA LYS A 314 -3.28 -19.38 11.12
C LYS A 314 -2.26 -18.31 10.73
N TYR A 315 -1.87 -18.22 9.46
CA TYR A 315 -0.92 -17.21 8.93
C TYR A 315 -1.57 -16.13 8.06
N ILE A 316 -2.87 -16.25 7.75
CA ILE A 316 -3.60 -15.31 6.87
C ILE A 316 -4.72 -14.62 7.63
N PHE A 317 -5.47 -15.39 8.40
CA PHE A 317 -6.45 -14.84 9.33
C PHE A 317 -5.80 -14.72 10.68
N PHE A 318 -5.11 -13.60 10.91
CA PHE A 318 -4.77 -13.28 12.28
C PHE A 318 -6.06 -13.20 13.08
N LYS A 319 -6.10 -14.02 14.13
CA LYS A 319 -6.97 -13.82 15.28
C LYS A 319 -6.37 -12.64 16.07
N ASN A 320 -6.32 -11.46 15.45
CA ASN A 320 -5.78 -10.26 16.08
C ASN A 320 -6.84 -9.73 17.04
N ASN A 321 -6.62 -9.98 18.33
CA ASN A 321 -7.58 -9.74 19.40
C ASN A 321 -8.93 -10.46 19.21
N LEU A 322 -9.69 -10.66 20.29
CA LEU A 322 -11.03 -11.26 20.21
C LEU A 322 -12.06 -10.37 19.49
N LEU A 323 -11.64 -9.21 18.98
CA LEU A 323 -12.51 -8.13 18.51
C LEU A 323 -12.37 -7.82 17.02
N GLU A 324 -11.27 -8.20 16.36
CA GLU A 324 -11.12 -7.95 14.92
C GLU A 324 -11.85 -9.02 14.08
N LEU A 325 -12.53 -8.58 13.02
CA LEU A 325 -13.14 -9.49 12.06
C LEU A 325 -12.06 -10.27 11.30
N SER A 326 -12.31 -11.56 11.07
CA SER A 326 -11.45 -12.35 10.17
C SER A 326 -11.50 -11.77 8.76
N ALA A 327 -10.43 -11.89 7.96
CA ALA A 327 -10.48 -11.41 6.57
C ALA A 327 -11.60 -12.09 5.75
N ARG A 328 -12.04 -13.32 6.11
CA ARG A 328 -13.22 -13.94 5.51
C ARG A 328 -14.49 -13.15 5.84
N ASP A 329 -14.65 -12.74 7.09
CA ASP A 329 -15.83 -11.99 7.50
C ASP A 329 -15.78 -10.55 6.96
N LYS A 330 -14.60 -9.92 6.88
CA LYS A 330 -14.39 -8.67 6.13
C LYS A 330 -14.75 -8.83 4.64
N LEU A 331 -14.33 -9.91 4.00
CA LEU A 331 -14.71 -10.22 2.61
C LEU A 331 -16.22 -10.37 2.44
N LYS A 332 -16.95 -10.92 3.43
CA LYS A 332 -18.42 -10.92 3.37
C LYS A 332 -18.98 -9.52 3.35
N GLU A 333 -18.41 -8.59 4.13
CA GLU A 333 -18.87 -7.21 4.22
C GLU A 333 -18.74 -6.46 2.88
N ILE A 334 -17.68 -6.73 2.11
CA ILE A 334 -17.52 -6.19 0.74
C ILE A 334 -18.74 -6.51 -0.12
N TYR A 335 -19.18 -7.78 -0.11
CA TYR A 335 -20.25 -8.25 -0.97
C TYR A 335 -21.64 -8.22 -0.32
N LEU A 336 -21.83 -7.45 0.76
CA LEU A 336 -23.17 -7.09 1.21
C LEU A 336 -23.75 -6.03 0.26
N ASP A 337 -25.05 -6.13 -0.03
CA ASP A 337 -25.76 -5.29 -1.01
C ASP A 337 -25.46 -3.78 -0.86
N ASP A 338 -25.30 -3.29 0.37
CA ASP A 338 -25.06 -1.87 0.67
C ASP A 338 -23.65 -1.35 0.35
N ALA A 339 -22.64 -2.22 0.25
CA ALA A 339 -21.25 -1.83 -0.02
C ALA A 339 -20.95 -1.98 -1.51
N ILE A 340 -21.26 -3.15 -2.06
CA ILE A 340 -21.01 -3.47 -3.47
C ILE A 340 -21.82 -2.57 -4.44
N SER A 341 -22.96 -2.04 -4.00
CA SER A 341 -23.78 -1.13 -4.80
C SER A 341 -23.02 0.13 -5.26
N GLU A 342 -21.98 0.56 -4.54
CA GLU A 342 -21.18 1.71 -4.98
C GLU A 342 -20.39 1.38 -6.25
N LEU A 343 -19.95 0.13 -6.42
CA LEU A 343 -19.29 -0.35 -7.63
C LEU A 343 -20.30 -0.53 -8.78
N ASP A 344 -21.49 -1.06 -8.50
CA ASP A 344 -22.58 -1.14 -9.48
C ASP A 344 -22.94 0.24 -10.05
N LEU A 345 -22.99 1.27 -9.19
CA LEU A 345 -23.32 2.65 -9.57
C LEU A 345 -22.31 3.28 -10.55
N ILE A 346 -21.08 2.77 -10.57
CA ILE A 346 -20.01 3.23 -11.48
C ILE A 346 -19.63 2.16 -12.52
N GLU A 347 -20.50 1.17 -12.71
CA GLU A 347 -20.39 0.12 -13.72
C GLU A 347 -19.09 -0.70 -13.62
N ILE A 348 -18.62 -0.94 -12.39
CA ILE A 348 -17.45 -1.80 -12.13
C ILE A 348 -17.93 -3.25 -12.03
N GLU A 349 -17.50 -4.09 -12.96
CA GLU A 349 -17.69 -5.53 -12.92
C GLU A 349 -16.99 -6.13 -11.69
N HIS A 350 -17.72 -6.94 -10.93
CA HIS A 350 -17.22 -7.63 -9.77
C HIS A 350 -17.81 -9.04 -9.69
N THR A 351 -17.12 -9.90 -8.96
CA THR A 351 -17.60 -11.24 -8.66
C THR A 351 -18.83 -11.16 -7.76
N ASN A 352 -19.88 -11.93 -8.08
CA ASN A 352 -21.11 -11.87 -7.29
C ASN A 352 -20.98 -12.61 -5.93
N TYR A 353 -21.80 -12.23 -4.96
CA TYR A 353 -21.84 -12.85 -3.63
C TYR A 353 -21.99 -14.39 -3.68
N ASN A 354 -22.78 -14.93 -4.61
CA ASN A 354 -23.01 -16.37 -4.73
C ASN A 354 -21.74 -17.15 -5.07
N HIS A 355 -20.82 -16.56 -5.84
CA HIS A 355 -19.51 -17.15 -6.11
C HIS A 355 -18.71 -17.27 -4.80
N TRP A 356 -18.59 -16.17 -4.06
CA TRP A 356 -17.87 -16.13 -2.78
C TRP A 356 -18.51 -17.03 -1.75
N GLN A 357 -19.84 -17.11 -1.71
CA GLN A 357 -20.55 -17.99 -0.80
C GLN A 357 -20.21 -19.47 -1.04
N LYS A 358 -20.24 -19.91 -2.30
CA LYS A 358 -19.93 -21.30 -2.68
C LYS A 358 -18.49 -21.70 -2.35
N ARG A 359 -17.55 -20.77 -2.44
CA ARG A 359 -16.13 -21.05 -2.19
C ARG A 359 -15.75 -20.80 -0.73
N TYR A 360 -15.93 -19.57 -0.24
CA TYR A 360 -15.38 -19.09 1.02
C TYR A 360 -16.34 -19.15 2.20
N PHE A 361 -17.62 -18.82 2.00
CA PHE A 361 -18.51 -18.57 3.15
C PHE A 361 -19.21 -19.82 3.69
N ASN A 362 -19.34 -20.86 2.88
CA ASN A 362 -19.96 -22.13 3.28
C ASN A 362 -18.99 -23.09 4.03
N TYR A 363 -17.71 -22.72 4.18
CA TYR A 363 -16.75 -23.56 4.89
C TYR A 363 -16.82 -23.28 6.40
N ASP A 364 -17.31 -24.26 7.16
CA ASP A 364 -17.28 -24.24 8.62
C ASP A 364 -15.94 -24.81 9.11
N PHE A 365 -15.17 -24.01 9.84
CA PHE A 365 -13.85 -24.40 10.37
C PHE A 365 -13.96 -25.17 11.70
N SER A 366 -15.16 -25.63 12.06
CA SER A 366 -15.48 -26.27 13.34
C SER A 366 -15.02 -27.74 13.46
N HIS A 367 -13.81 -28.07 13.01
CA HIS A 367 -13.20 -29.40 13.16
C HIS A 367 -11.86 -29.36 13.89
#